data_AF-A0A1M5VLS9-F1
#
_entry.id   AF-A0A1M5VLS9-F1
#
_cell.length_a   1.000
_cell.length_b   1.000
_cell.length_c   1.000
_cell.angle_alpha   90.00
_cell.angle_beta   90.00
_cell.angle_gamma   90.00
#
_symmetry.space_group_name_H-M   'P 1'
#
loop_
_entity.id
_entity.type
_entity.pdbx_description
1 polymer ?
#
loop_
_entity_poly.entity_id
_entity_poly.type
_entity_poly.pdbx_seq_one_letter_code
_entity_poly.pdbx_strand_id
1 'polypeptide(L)'
;MNLMNLLPPYYNGNLTMEELQSIIGTEIKKVSEGLNKTISECFINTASDLLSRYEKIHGLTVDVSKPYEFRRERIKAKIRGTGTVTKQIIKEVASSYSNGEVEVIEDNENYRFIIKFVSTIGIPRNIADLKLTIEEIKPAHLTYTFEFTYRTHGELKNYTHEALSNYTHQTLREGVI
;
A
#
# COMPACT_ATOMS: atom_id res chain seq x y z
N MET A 1 15.65 -24.54 -30.51
CA MET A 1 15.26 -24.10 -31.88
C MET A 1 16.49 -24.18 -32.75
N ASN A 2 16.42 -24.80 -33.94
CA ASN A 2 17.54 -24.77 -34.89
C ASN A 2 17.47 -23.46 -35.69
N LEU A 3 18.51 -22.63 -35.58
CA LEU A 3 18.54 -21.32 -36.24
C LEU A 3 18.78 -21.42 -37.75
N MET A 4 19.36 -22.53 -38.25
CA MET A 4 19.51 -22.74 -39.70
C MET A 4 18.16 -22.75 -40.43
N ASN A 5 17.09 -23.17 -39.75
CA ASN A 5 15.74 -23.17 -40.30
C ASN A 5 15.17 -21.76 -40.55
N LEU A 6 15.80 -20.73 -39.98
CA LEU A 6 15.42 -19.32 -40.16
C LEU A 6 16.19 -18.64 -41.31
N LEU A 7 17.16 -19.34 -41.91
CA LEU A 7 18.00 -18.80 -42.96
C LEU A 7 17.58 -19.32 -44.33
N PRO A 8 17.97 -18.61 -45.41
CA PRO A 8 17.77 -19.09 -46.77
C PRO A 8 18.43 -20.47 -47.02
N PRO A 9 17.81 -21.35 -47.83
CA PRO A 9 18.30 -22.72 -48.06
C PRO A 9 19.70 -22.83 -48.69
N TYR A 10 20.20 -21.78 -49.34
CA TYR A 10 21.53 -21.80 -49.98
C TYR A 10 22.68 -21.85 -48.97
N TYR A 11 22.43 -21.60 -47.68
CA TYR A 11 23.42 -21.77 -46.61
C TYR A 11 23.56 -23.21 -46.14
N ASN A 12 22.68 -24.12 -46.56
CA ASN A 12 22.74 -25.53 -46.18
C ASN A 12 24.03 -26.18 -46.70
N GLY A 13 24.77 -26.87 -45.82
CA GLY A 13 26.06 -27.46 -46.13
C GLY A 13 27.25 -26.48 -46.05
N ASN A 14 27.01 -25.21 -45.71
CA ASN A 14 28.10 -24.28 -45.38
C ASN A 14 28.54 -24.51 -43.94
N LEU A 15 29.70 -25.16 -43.76
CA LEU A 15 30.25 -25.52 -42.45
C LEU A 15 30.40 -24.32 -41.52
N THR A 16 30.93 -23.20 -42.01
CA THR A 16 31.12 -21.98 -41.20
C THR A 16 29.79 -21.41 -40.74
N MET A 17 28.77 -21.40 -41.59
CA MET A 17 27.45 -20.87 -41.24
C MET A 17 26.74 -21.77 -40.24
N GLU A 18 26.80 -23.09 -40.44
CA GLU A 18 26.21 -24.07 -39.51
C GLU A 18 26.86 -24.00 -38.12
N GLU A 19 28.19 -23.89 -38.06
CA GLU A 19 28.94 -23.73 -36.80
C GLU A 19 28.57 -22.41 -36.10
N LEU A 20 28.55 -21.30 -36.85
CA LEU A 20 28.16 -19.99 -36.32
C LEU A 20 26.73 -20.01 -35.75
N GLN A 21 25.78 -20.59 -36.49
CA GLN A 21 24.39 -20.69 -36.04
C GLN A 21 24.23 -21.61 -34.83
N SER A 22 25.04 -22.65 -34.70
CA SER A 22 25.07 -23.51 -33.52
C SER A 22 25.52 -22.75 -32.26
N ILE A 23 26.59 -21.96 -32.38
CA ILE A 23 27.11 -21.12 -31.29
C ILE A 23 26.05 -20.07 -30.90
N ILE A 24 25.52 -19.33 -31.87
CA ILE A 24 24.49 -18.32 -31.63
C ILE A 24 23.24 -18.96 -31.01
N GLY A 25 22.82 -20.13 -31.50
CA GLY A 25 21.66 -20.85 -30.98
C GLY A 25 21.81 -21.21 -29.50
N THR A 26 23.02 -21.58 -29.09
CA THR A 26 23.34 -21.87 -27.69
C THR A 26 23.22 -20.61 -26.81
N GLU A 27 23.78 -19.48 -27.25
CA GLU A 27 23.71 -18.22 -26.51
C GLU A 27 22.30 -17.65 -26.46
N ILE A 28 21.53 -17.69 -27.56
CA ILE A 28 20.12 -17.29 -27.58
C ILE A 28 19.30 -18.14 -26.62
N LYS A 29 19.55 -19.45 -26.56
CA LYS A 29 18.86 -20.34 -25.63
C LYS A 29 19.15 -19.94 -24.17
N LYS A 30 20.41 -19.67 -23.82
CA LYS A 30 20.78 -19.20 -22.46
C LYS A 30 20.07 -17.89 -22.11
N VAL A 31 20.06 -16.92 -23.01
CA VAL A 31 19.39 -15.62 -22.81
C VAL A 31 17.88 -15.81 -22.65
N SER A 32 17.26 -16.64 -23.50
CA SER A 32 15.83 -16.93 -23.44
C SER A 32 15.44 -17.62 -22.14
N GLU A 33 16.21 -18.61 -21.69
CA GLU A 33 16.01 -19.29 -20.40
C GLU A 33 16.19 -18.34 -19.22
N GLY A 34 17.21 -17.47 -19.26
CA GLY A 34 17.43 -16.42 -18.27
C GLY A 34 16.29 -15.40 -18.20
N LEU A 35 15.76 -14.99 -19.35
CA LEU A 35 14.60 -14.11 -19.44
C LEU A 35 13.35 -14.77 -18.85
N ASN A 36 13.06 -16.01 -19.26
CA ASN A 36 11.91 -16.76 -18.73
C ASN A 36 12.02 -16.97 -17.23
N LYS A 37 13.22 -17.29 -16.73
CA LYS A 37 13.48 -17.38 -15.28
C LYS A 37 13.20 -16.03 -14.61
N THR A 38 13.72 -14.93 -15.14
CA THR A 38 13.51 -13.59 -14.58
C THR A 38 12.03 -13.23 -14.53
N ILE A 39 11.27 -13.50 -15.60
CA ILE A 39 9.82 -13.28 -15.64
C ILE A 39 9.11 -14.16 -14.59
N SER A 40 9.51 -15.42 -14.45
CA SER A 40 8.94 -16.32 -13.45
C SER A 40 9.19 -15.84 -12.01
N GLU A 41 10.32 -15.17 -11.77
CA GLU A 41 10.64 -14.60 -10.46
C GLU A 41 9.84 -13.32 -10.15
N CYS A 42 9.22 -12.66 -11.15
CA CYS A 42 8.37 -11.47 -10.96
C CYS A 42 7.00 -11.79 -10.33
N PHE A 43 6.58 -13.05 -10.33
CA PHE A 43 5.28 -13.46 -9.80
C PHE A 43 5.44 -14.43 -8.64
N ILE A 44 4.75 -14.17 -7.53
CA ILE A 44 4.83 -15.00 -6.32
C ILE A 44 4.48 -16.47 -6.61
N ASN A 45 3.55 -16.74 -7.52
CA ASN A 45 3.14 -18.10 -7.87
C ASN A 45 4.27 -18.93 -8.51
N THR A 46 5.26 -18.29 -9.14
CA THR A 46 6.32 -18.96 -9.88
C THR A 46 7.73 -18.68 -9.34
N ALA A 47 7.88 -17.68 -8.47
CA ALA A 47 9.15 -17.27 -7.90
C ALA A 47 9.77 -18.36 -7.00
N SER A 48 11.09 -18.55 -7.10
CA SER A 48 11.85 -19.51 -6.30
C SER A 48 12.98 -18.79 -5.58
N ASP A 49 13.83 -18.11 -6.34
CA ASP A 49 15.01 -17.40 -5.80
C ASP A 49 14.60 -16.12 -5.06
N LEU A 50 13.59 -15.40 -5.55
CA LEU A 50 13.14 -14.12 -4.97
C LEU A 50 12.17 -14.25 -3.81
N LEU A 51 11.81 -15.46 -3.37
CA LEU A 51 10.86 -15.66 -2.26
C LEU A 51 11.27 -14.96 -0.97
N SER A 52 12.56 -14.95 -0.65
CA SER A 52 13.10 -14.27 0.53
C SER A 52 12.90 -12.75 0.45
N ARG A 53 12.88 -12.17 -0.75
CA ARG A 53 12.62 -10.74 -0.97
C ARG A 53 11.12 -10.45 -0.75
N TYR A 54 10.23 -11.27 -1.30
CA TYR A 54 8.79 -11.14 -1.07
C TYR A 54 8.42 -11.27 0.41
N GLU A 55 8.99 -12.23 1.12
CA GLU A 55 8.78 -12.41 2.56
C GLU A 55 9.16 -11.14 3.33
N LYS A 56 10.33 -10.56 3.05
CA LYS A 56 10.76 -9.30 3.67
C LYS A 56 9.82 -8.14 3.36
N ILE A 57 9.36 -7.99 2.11
CA ILE A 57 8.41 -6.94 1.71
C ILE A 57 7.11 -7.03 2.53
N HIS A 58 6.65 -8.23 2.84
CA HIS A 58 5.42 -8.45 3.60
C HIS A 58 5.66 -8.67 5.12
N GLY A 59 6.85 -8.37 5.63
CA GLY A 59 7.19 -8.50 7.04
C GLY A 59 7.16 -9.93 7.57
N LEU A 60 7.35 -10.93 6.71
CA LEU A 60 7.39 -12.35 7.07
C LEU A 60 8.83 -12.77 7.40
N THR A 61 8.96 -13.68 8.38
CA THR A 61 10.23 -14.35 8.67
C THR A 61 10.64 -15.25 7.51
N VAL A 62 11.89 -15.12 7.08
CA VAL A 62 12.48 -15.91 5.98
C VAL A 62 12.95 -17.26 6.53
N ASP A 63 12.38 -18.35 6.04
CA ASP A 63 12.81 -19.72 6.36
C ASP A 63 13.07 -20.50 5.07
N VAL A 64 14.35 -20.54 4.68
CA VAL A 64 14.79 -21.21 3.45
C VAL A 64 14.76 -22.74 3.55
N SER A 65 14.56 -23.31 4.75
CA SER A 65 14.40 -24.76 4.92
C SER A 65 13.05 -25.27 4.42
N LYS A 66 12.07 -24.37 4.26
CA LYS A 66 10.71 -24.73 3.82
C LYS A 66 10.62 -24.86 2.30
N PRO A 67 9.76 -25.77 1.80
CA PRO A 67 9.49 -25.89 0.37
C PRO A 67 8.96 -24.58 -0.22
N TYR A 68 9.30 -24.30 -1.49
CA TYR A 68 8.87 -23.09 -2.19
C TYR A 68 7.35 -22.94 -2.20
N GLU A 69 6.59 -23.99 -2.47
CA GLU A 69 5.12 -23.96 -2.47
C GLU A 69 4.56 -23.47 -1.12
N PHE A 70 5.08 -23.97 -0.02
CA PHE A 70 4.67 -23.52 1.32
C PHE A 70 4.95 -22.03 1.53
N ARG A 71 6.13 -21.57 1.12
CA ARG A 71 6.53 -20.15 1.24
C ARG A 71 5.62 -19.25 0.38
N ARG A 72 5.32 -19.66 -0.86
CA ARG A 72 4.40 -18.96 -1.77
C ARG A 72 3.00 -18.85 -1.17
N GLU A 73 2.45 -19.95 -0.63
CA GLU A 73 1.13 -19.94 0.00
C GLU A 73 1.07 -19.02 1.21
N ARG A 74 2.12 -19.03 2.05
CA ARG A 74 2.21 -18.15 3.21
C ARG A 74 2.26 -16.67 2.81
N ILE A 75 3.03 -16.31 1.79
CA ILE A 75 3.07 -14.94 1.25
C ILE A 75 1.69 -14.55 0.72
N LYS A 76 1.04 -15.41 -0.09
CA LYS A 76 -0.30 -15.15 -0.61
C LYS A 76 -1.34 -14.99 0.49
N ALA A 77 -1.26 -15.80 1.55
CA ALA A 77 -2.13 -15.68 2.72
C ALA A 77 -1.94 -14.33 3.42
N LYS A 78 -0.70 -13.85 3.59
CA LYS A 78 -0.41 -12.54 4.18
C LYS A 78 -0.98 -11.40 3.34
N ILE A 79 -0.81 -11.46 2.02
CA ILE A 79 -1.38 -10.46 1.09
C ILE A 79 -2.91 -10.44 1.20
N ARG A 80 -3.57 -11.61 1.16
CA ARG A 80 -5.03 -11.71 1.32
C ARG A 80 -5.51 -11.21 2.68
N GLY A 81 -4.80 -11.55 3.75
CA GLY A 81 -5.16 -11.20 5.13
C GLY A 81 -4.99 -9.73 5.47
N THR A 82 -4.20 -8.98 4.70
CA THR A 82 -4.06 -7.52 4.88
C THR A 82 -5.31 -6.76 4.40
N GLY A 83 -6.13 -7.39 3.54
CA GLY A 83 -7.37 -6.81 3.05
C GLY A 83 -7.16 -5.57 2.17
N THR A 84 -8.27 -4.93 1.80
CA THR A 84 -8.27 -3.59 1.21
C THR A 84 -8.67 -2.60 2.30
N VAL A 85 -7.96 -1.48 2.37
CA VAL A 85 -8.34 -0.41 3.31
C VAL A 85 -9.55 0.30 2.72
N THR A 86 -10.70 0.03 3.31
CA THR A 86 -11.99 0.62 2.93
C THR A 86 -12.24 1.89 3.74
N LYS A 87 -13.14 2.75 3.23
CA LYS A 87 -13.70 3.88 3.98
C LYS A 87 -14.13 3.52 5.39
N GLN A 88 -14.72 2.33 5.56
CA GLN A 88 -15.20 1.84 6.84
C GLN A 88 -14.04 1.58 7.82
N ILE A 89 -12.95 0.96 7.36
CA ILE A 89 -11.75 0.72 8.18
C ILE A 89 -11.14 2.05 8.63
N ILE A 90 -11.02 3.03 7.72
CA ILE A 90 -10.49 4.37 8.07
C ILE A 90 -11.37 5.04 9.12
N LYS A 91 -12.71 4.94 8.97
CA LYS A 91 -13.67 5.48 9.93
C LYS A 91 -13.54 4.84 11.31
N GLU A 92 -13.44 3.51 11.38
CA GLU A 92 -13.29 2.76 12.63
C GLU A 92 -11.96 3.03 13.34
N VAL A 93 -10.87 3.11 12.58
CA VAL A 93 -9.57 3.49 13.12
C VAL A 93 -9.65 4.92 13.68
N ALA A 94 -10.11 5.89 12.89
CA ALA A 94 -10.20 7.27 13.34
C ALA A 94 -11.13 7.45 14.56
N SER A 95 -12.27 6.76 14.61
CA SER A 95 -13.20 6.83 15.74
C SER A 95 -12.62 6.25 17.04
N SER A 96 -11.80 5.20 16.95
CA SER A 96 -11.12 4.60 18.11
C SER A 96 -10.12 5.56 18.79
N TYR A 97 -9.48 6.44 18.02
CA TYR A 97 -8.53 7.42 18.55
C TYR A 97 -9.22 8.68 19.10
N SER A 98 -10.37 9.08 18.53
CA SER A 98 -11.11 10.25 18.98
C SER A 98 -12.19 9.96 20.02
N ASN A 99 -12.51 8.69 20.31
CA ASN A 99 -13.67 8.27 21.12
C ASN A 99 -14.97 8.99 20.71
N GLY A 100 -15.19 9.13 19.40
CA GLY A 100 -16.28 9.96 18.87
C GLY A 100 -16.64 9.59 17.44
N GLU A 101 -17.75 10.16 16.95
CA GLU A 101 -18.20 9.95 15.59
C GLU A 101 -17.28 10.67 14.60
N VAL A 102 -16.86 9.91 13.60
CA VAL A 102 -16.00 10.36 12.49
C VAL A 102 -16.70 10.04 11.19
N GLU A 103 -16.63 10.98 10.25
CA GLU A 103 -17.06 10.80 8.87
C GLU A 103 -15.84 10.80 7.95
N VAL A 104 -15.85 9.94 6.93
CA VAL A 104 -14.79 9.88 5.91
C VAL A 104 -15.41 10.24 4.57
N ILE A 105 -14.94 11.29 3.94
CA ILE A 105 -15.45 11.79 2.64
C ILE A 105 -14.38 11.47 1.59
N GLU A 106 -14.77 10.73 0.54
CA GLU A 106 -13.87 10.38 -0.56
C GLU A 106 -13.95 11.45 -1.65
N ASP A 107 -12.81 11.97 -2.07
CA ASP A 107 -12.65 12.92 -3.16
C ASP A 107 -11.76 12.25 -4.23
N ASN A 108 -12.42 11.36 -4.98
CA ASN A 108 -11.77 10.49 -5.96
C ASN A 108 -11.13 11.28 -7.12
N GLU A 109 -11.68 12.44 -7.49
CA GLU A 109 -11.14 13.29 -8.55
C GLU A 109 -9.77 13.85 -8.19
N ASN A 110 -9.54 14.12 -6.90
CA ASN A 110 -8.29 14.70 -6.38
C ASN A 110 -7.39 13.66 -5.69
N TYR A 111 -7.68 12.36 -5.83
CA TYR A 111 -6.94 11.27 -5.18
C TYR A 111 -6.75 11.50 -3.67
N ARG A 112 -7.80 11.96 -2.98
CA ARG A 112 -7.73 12.24 -1.54
C ARG A 112 -9.00 11.84 -0.79
N PHE A 113 -8.88 11.76 0.52
CA PHE A 113 -10.03 11.61 1.41
C PHE A 113 -9.93 12.56 2.61
N ILE A 114 -11.08 12.95 3.15
CA ILE A 114 -11.19 13.88 4.27
C ILE A 114 -11.71 13.09 5.46
N ILE A 115 -11.00 13.16 6.59
CA ILE A 115 -11.45 12.61 7.87
C ILE A 115 -12.04 13.76 8.68
N LYS A 116 -13.35 13.76 8.85
CA LYS A 116 -14.11 14.80 9.57
C LYS A 116 -14.52 14.31 10.95
N PHE A 117 -14.09 15.03 11.99
CA PHE A 117 -14.47 14.74 13.37
C PHE A 117 -15.76 15.47 13.74
N VAL A 118 -16.83 14.71 13.98
CA VAL A 118 -18.18 15.24 14.23
C VAL A 118 -18.43 15.41 15.73
N SER A 119 -18.09 14.41 16.55
CA SER A 119 -18.42 14.45 17.99
C SER A 119 -17.39 15.14 18.88
N THR A 120 -16.19 15.44 18.36
CA THR A 120 -15.14 16.10 19.14
C THR A 120 -14.97 17.53 18.69
N ILE A 121 -15.02 18.45 19.66
CA ILE A 121 -14.75 19.87 19.45
C ILE A 121 -13.24 20.06 19.58
N GLY A 122 -12.62 20.73 18.61
CA GLY A 122 -11.18 20.95 18.59
C GLY A 122 -10.38 19.74 18.12
N ILE A 123 -9.07 19.76 18.44
CA ILE A 123 -8.12 18.74 17.98
C ILE A 123 -8.07 17.59 19.01
N PRO A 124 -8.30 16.32 18.59
CA PRO A 124 -8.14 15.16 19.46
C PRO A 124 -6.72 15.07 20.06
N ARG A 125 -6.61 14.71 21.35
CA ARG A 125 -5.30 14.58 22.04
C ARG A 125 -4.35 13.61 21.35
N ASN A 126 -4.86 12.53 20.77
CA ASN A 126 -4.06 11.47 20.15
C ASN A 126 -3.95 11.61 18.61
N ILE A 127 -4.04 12.82 18.08
CA ILE A 127 -3.99 13.07 16.62
C ILE A 127 -2.66 12.62 16.00
N ALA A 128 -1.54 12.68 16.75
CA ALA A 128 -0.22 12.28 16.27
C ALA A 128 -0.16 10.77 15.99
N ASP A 129 -0.64 9.94 16.91
CA ASP A 129 -0.68 8.48 16.76
C ASP A 129 -1.68 8.07 15.67
N LEU A 130 -2.82 8.76 15.60
CA LEU A 130 -3.77 8.55 14.51
C LEU A 130 -3.12 8.86 13.15
N LYS A 131 -2.35 9.94 13.04
CA LYS A 131 -1.66 10.30 11.80
C LYS A 131 -0.72 9.19 11.34
N LEU A 132 0.10 8.64 12.26
CA LEU A 132 0.98 7.52 11.97
C LEU A 132 0.19 6.29 11.50
N THR A 133 -0.90 5.96 12.21
CA THR A 133 -1.76 4.82 11.86
C THR A 133 -2.40 4.98 10.48
N ILE A 134 -2.89 6.18 10.16
CA ILE A 134 -3.48 6.49 8.85
C ILE A 134 -2.42 6.39 7.74
N GLU A 135 -1.20 6.86 7.97
CA GLU A 135 -0.09 6.69 7.00
C GLU A 135 0.26 5.23 6.74
N GLU A 136 0.19 4.38 7.76
CA GLU A 136 0.47 2.95 7.62
C GLU A 136 -0.60 2.20 6.83
N ILE A 137 -1.89 2.53 7.05
CA ILE A 137 -3.00 1.84 6.41
C ILE A 137 -3.38 2.44 5.05
N LYS A 138 -3.19 3.75 4.84
CA LYS A 138 -3.69 4.38 3.62
C LYS A 138 -2.98 3.81 2.38
N PRO A 139 -3.71 3.67 1.26
CA PRO A 139 -3.07 3.41 -0.02
C PRO A 139 -2.04 4.50 -0.34
N ALA A 140 -0.86 4.10 -0.83
CA ALA A 140 0.24 5.02 -1.10
C ALA A 140 -0.12 6.15 -2.08
N HIS A 141 -1.09 5.91 -2.96
CA HIS A 141 -1.55 6.87 -3.98
C HIS A 141 -2.59 7.88 -3.47
N LEU A 142 -3.09 7.75 -2.24
CA LEU A 142 -4.09 8.67 -1.68
C LEU A 142 -3.47 9.65 -0.67
N THR A 143 -3.89 10.91 -0.77
CA THR A 143 -3.63 11.95 0.24
C THR A 143 -4.81 12.04 1.23
N TYR A 144 -4.59 12.59 2.42
CA TYR A 144 -5.69 12.87 3.35
C TYR A 144 -5.55 14.23 4.03
N THR A 145 -6.69 14.73 4.51
CA THR A 145 -6.78 15.93 5.34
C THR A 145 -7.74 15.71 6.49
N PHE A 146 -7.50 16.38 7.62
CA PHE A 146 -8.41 16.38 8.76
C PHE A 146 -9.29 17.62 8.75
N GLU A 147 -10.58 17.44 9.04
CA GLU A 147 -11.54 18.51 9.27
C GLU A 147 -12.04 18.43 10.73
N PHE A 148 -11.90 19.53 11.46
CA PHE A 148 -12.27 19.61 12.87
C PHE A 148 -13.47 20.54 13.06
N THR A 149 -14.37 20.15 13.95
CA THR A 149 -15.51 20.99 14.35
C THR A 149 -15.10 21.88 15.52
N TYR A 150 -15.47 23.16 15.48
CA TYR A 150 -15.19 24.14 16.53
C TYR A 150 -16.48 24.81 16.98
N ARG A 151 -16.55 25.27 18.23
CA ARG A 151 -17.71 26.03 18.70
C ARG A 151 -17.80 27.36 17.97
N THR A 152 -19.01 27.68 17.52
CA THR A 152 -19.30 28.98 16.92
C THR A 152 -19.71 30.00 17.98
N HIS A 153 -19.56 31.29 17.68
CA HIS A 153 -19.99 32.35 18.61
C HIS A 153 -21.51 32.30 18.89
N GLY A 154 -22.31 31.77 17.95
CA GLY A 154 -23.75 31.57 18.14
C GLY A 154 -24.08 30.55 19.24
N GLU A 155 -23.30 29.47 19.37
CA GLU A 155 -23.48 28.46 20.42
C GLU A 155 -23.13 29.01 21.82
N LEU A 156 -22.17 29.93 21.89
CA LEU A 156 -21.76 30.57 23.14
C LEU A 156 -22.79 31.57 23.67
N LYS A 157 -23.74 32.06 22.84
CA LYS A 157 -24.80 32.99 23.28
C LYS A 157 -25.74 32.40 24.34
N ASN A 158 -25.79 31.07 24.46
CA ASN A 158 -26.60 30.38 25.46
C ASN A 158 -25.98 30.45 26.87
N TYR A 159 -24.73 30.90 27.00
CA TYR A 159 -24.03 31.05 28.27
C TYR A 159 -23.97 32.51 28.69
N THR A 160 -24.04 32.77 30.00
CA THR A 160 -23.88 34.14 30.53
C THR A 160 -22.42 34.59 30.43
N HIS A 161 -22.21 35.91 30.30
CA HIS A 161 -20.86 36.48 30.28
C HIS A 161 -20.04 36.13 31.54
N GLU A 162 -20.70 36.00 32.69
CA GLU A 162 -20.09 35.59 33.96
C GLU A 162 -19.65 34.12 33.97
N ALA A 163 -20.37 33.23 33.27
CA ALA A 163 -19.96 31.83 33.13
C ALA A 163 -18.76 31.71 32.18
N LEU A 164 -18.75 32.47 31.08
CA LEU A 164 -17.71 32.43 30.05
C LEU A 164 -16.41 33.10 30.49
N SER A 165 -16.44 34.07 31.42
CA SER A 165 -15.24 34.78 31.91
C SER A 165 -14.26 33.87 32.68
N ASN A 166 -14.73 32.72 33.15
CA ASN A 166 -13.90 31.71 33.83
C ASN A 166 -13.04 30.88 32.87
N TYR A 167 -13.24 31.02 31.56
CA TYR A 167 -12.58 30.20 30.54
C TYR A 167 -11.73 31.05 29.59
N THR A 168 -10.62 30.48 29.12
CA THR A 168 -9.79 31.16 28.11
C THR A 168 -10.42 31.06 26.73
N HIS A 169 -10.04 31.96 25.82
CA HIS A 169 -10.53 31.94 24.45
C HIS A 169 -10.26 30.61 23.70
N GLN A 170 -9.18 29.92 24.07
CA GLN A 170 -8.86 28.59 23.54
C GLN A 170 -9.82 27.52 24.11
N THR A 171 -10.11 27.58 25.41
CA THR A 171 -11.05 26.65 26.07
C THR A 171 -12.48 26.84 25.55
N LEU A 172 -12.89 28.07 25.27
CA LEU A 172 -14.19 28.37 24.66
C LEU A 172 -14.32 27.82 23.23
N ARG A 173 -13.23 27.82 22.46
CA ARG A 173 -13.21 27.39 21.06
C ARG A 173 -13.10 25.87 20.90
N GLU A 174 -12.32 25.22 21.77
CA GLU A 174 -11.83 23.85 21.58
C GLU A 174 -11.99 22.95 22.81
N GLY A 175 -12.31 23.51 23.97
CA GLY A 175 -12.31 22.81 25.25
C GLY A 175 -13.71 22.45 25.75
N VAL A 176 -13.76 21.84 26.94
CA VAL A 176 -15.00 21.61 27.70
C VAL A 176 -15.30 22.88 28.52
N ILE A 177 -16.53 23.37 28.45
CA ILE A 177 -17.04 24.54 29.19
C ILE A 177 -18.37 24.21 29.86
#